data_AF-A0A4Q2JZM3-F1
#
_entry.id   AF-A0A4Q2JZM3-F1
#
_cell.length_a   1.000
_cell.length_b   1.000
_cell.length_c   1.000
_cell.angle_alpha   90.00
_cell.angle_beta   90.00
_cell.angle_gamma   90.00
#
_symmetry.space_group_name_H-M   'P 1'
#
loop_
_entity.id
_entity.type
_entity.pdbx_description
1 polymer ?
#
loop_
_entity_poly.entity_id
_entity_poly.type
_entity_poly.pdbx_seq_one_letter_code
_entity_poly.pdbx_strand_id
1 'polypeptide(L)'
;MDNQQIRNFYLSKEHVPTPETDRLIAGGYMQKSDGYIEYAKECGVEPAQYWHLIHSWSDRSADHEQFRWPIQCGELYVWMAEVAGVSGVGEVVDAMLQAPDDRKRGNKLAYHTLFDKIAKRVEGATR
;
A
#
# COMPACT_ATOMS: atom_id res chain seq x y z
N MET A 1 -0.02 -12.51 6.15
CA MET A 1 -1.14 -11.65 6.57
C MET A 1 -2.39 -11.89 5.73
N ASP A 2 -3.49 -12.21 6.40
CA ASP A 2 -4.81 -12.38 5.79
C ASP A 2 -5.66 -11.09 5.84
N ASN A 3 -6.81 -11.10 5.17
CA ASN A 3 -7.71 -9.95 5.10
C ASN A 3 -8.19 -9.49 6.47
N GLN A 4 -8.56 -10.41 7.36
CA GLN A 4 -9.01 -10.05 8.71
C GLN A 4 -7.91 -9.32 9.51
N GLN A 5 -6.66 -9.80 9.47
CA GLN A 5 -5.53 -9.14 10.10
C GLN A 5 -5.27 -7.74 9.52
N ILE A 6 -5.30 -7.62 8.19
CA ILE A 6 -5.15 -6.34 7.50
C ILE A 6 -6.24 -5.37 7.90
N ARG A 7 -7.49 -5.80 7.86
CA ARG A 7 -8.64 -4.95 8.21
C ARG A 7 -8.52 -4.46 9.64
N ASN A 8 -8.27 -5.37 10.58
CA ASN A 8 -8.13 -5.00 12.00
C ASN A 8 -7.00 -3.98 12.23
N PHE A 9 -5.91 -4.08 11.48
CA PHE A 9 -4.78 -3.15 11.62
C PHE A 9 -5.04 -1.78 10.98
N TYR A 10 -5.54 -1.74 9.74
CA TYR A 10 -5.57 -0.53 8.92
C TYR A 10 -6.91 0.22 8.91
N LEU A 11 -8.03 -0.40 9.31
CA LEU A 11 -9.36 0.21 9.22
C LEU A 11 -9.46 1.57 9.94
N SER A 12 -8.72 1.75 11.05
CA SER A 12 -8.71 3.00 11.82
C SER A 12 -7.69 4.04 11.32
N LYS A 13 -7.04 3.82 10.18
CA LYS A 13 -5.84 4.56 9.76
C LYS A 13 -6.01 5.41 8.50
N GLU A 14 -7.25 5.71 8.12
CA GLU A 14 -7.57 6.52 6.94
C GLU A 14 -6.87 7.90 6.94
N HIS A 15 -6.78 8.54 8.10
CA HIS A 15 -6.28 9.90 8.24
C HIS A 15 -4.87 9.98 8.85
N VAL A 16 -4.13 8.86 8.87
CA VAL A 16 -2.73 8.87 9.33
C VAL A 16 -1.88 9.63 8.29
N PRO A 17 -1.07 10.63 8.70
CA PRO A 17 -0.18 11.31 7.78
C PRO A 17 0.84 10.37 7.14
N THR A 18 1.04 10.49 5.82
CA THR A 18 1.95 9.65 5.05
C THR A 18 2.91 10.46 4.18
N PRO A 19 3.81 11.27 4.79
CA PRO A 19 4.72 12.15 4.05
C PRO A 19 5.63 11.44 3.03
N GLU A 20 6.07 10.20 3.29
CA GLU A 20 6.89 9.44 2.34
C GLU A 20 6.07 8.95 1.14
N THR A 21 4.84 8.51 1.39
CA THR A 21 3.88 8.16 0.33
C THR A 21 3.55 9.40 -0.52
N ASP A 22 3.27 10.54 0.11
CA ASP A 22 2.98 11.79 -0.58
C ASP A 22 4.19 12.24 -1.41
N ARG A 23 5.40 12.11 -0.87
CA ARG A 23 6.66 12.40 -1.56
C ARG A 23 6.87 11.49 -2.77
N LEU A 24 6.56 10.20 -2.65
CA LEU A 24 6.66 9.23 -3.74
C LEU A 24 5.73 9.62 -4.91
N ILE A 25 4.46 9.93 -4.60
CA ILE A 25 3.45 10.33 -5.58
C ILE A 25 3.83 11.66 -6.24
N ALA A 26 4.20 12.67 -5.43
CA ALA A 26 4.64 13.97 -5.92
C ALA A 26 5.92 13.90 -6.77
N GLY A 27 6.79 12.92 -6.49
CA GLY A 27 7.99 12.61 -7.29
C GLY A 27 7.72 11.90 -8.61
N GLY A 28 6.45 11.70 -8.99
CA GLY A 28 6.03 11.15 -10.28
C GLY A 28 5.78 9.64 -10.27
N TYR A 29 5.97 8.95 -9.14
CA TYR A 29 5.64 7.54 -9.01
C TYR A 29 4.16 7.37 -8.66
N MET A 30 3.30 7.56 -9.66
CA MET A 30 1.84 7.53 -9.49
C MET A 30 1.17 6.60 -10.50
N GLN A 31 0.26 5.75 -10.04
CA GLN A 31 -0.49 4.86 -10.91
C GLN A 31 -1.54 5.65 -11.67
N LYS A 32 -1.53 5.56 -13.01
CA LYS A 32 -2.46 6.31 -13.86
C LYS A 32 -3.78 5.58 -14.11
N SER A 33 -3.75 4.25 -14.07
CA SER A 33 -4.90 3.38 -14.37
C SER A 33 -4.70 2.02 -13.73
N ASP A 34 -5.74 1.49 -13.10
CA ASP A 34 -5.85 0.12 -12.58
C ASP A 34 -7.28 -0.13 -12.06
N GLY A 35 -7.62 -1.38 -11.73
CA GLY A 35 -8.97 -1.76 -11.32
C GLY A 35 -9.48 -1.04 -10.07
N TYR A 36 -8.60 -0.67 -9.12
CA TYR A 36 -9.04 0.12 -7.96
C TYR A 36 -9.34 1.58 -8.34
N ILE A 37 -8.60 2.17 -9.28
CA ILE A 37 -8.82 3.56 -9.72
C ILE A 37 -10.14 3.65 -10.48
N GLU A 38 -10.45 2.66 -11.31
CA GLU A 38 -11.73 2.56 -12.01
C GLU A 38 -12.87 2.39 -11.01
N TYR A 39 -12.72 1.48 -10.04
CA TYR A 39 -13.73 1.25 -9.01
C TYR A 39 -13.97 2.50 -8.15
N ALA A 40 -12.92 3.28 -7.82
CA ALA A 40 -13.06 4.54 -7.09
C ALA A 40 -13.91 5.56 -7.85
N LYS A 41 -13.66 5.68 -9.16
CA LYS A 41 -14.44 6.55 -10.05
C LYS A 41 -15.89 6.10 -10.16
N GLU A 42 -16.16 4.80 -10.27
CA GLU A 42 -17.52 4.25 -10.28
C GLU A 42 -18.28 4.57 -8.97
N CYS A 43 -17.57 4.56 -7.85
CA CYS A 43 -18.12 4.96 -6.55
C CYS A 43 -18.20 6.48 -6.33
N GLY A 44 -17.69 7.30 -7.25
CA GLY A 44 -17.69 8.77 -7.14
C GLY A 44 -16.74 9.30 -6.06
N VAL A 45 -15.65 8.58 -5.77
CA VAL A 45 -14.64 8.99 -4.77
C VAL A 45 -13.26 9.15 -5.41
N GLU A 46 -12.42 9.96 -4.77
CA GLU A 46 -11.03 10.11 -5.19
C GLU A 46 -10.21 8.88 -4.77
N PRO A 47 -9.40 8.30 -5.69
CA PRO A 47 -8.57 7.15 -5.37
C PRO A 47 -7.48 7.52 -4.37
N ALA A 48 -7.41 6.79 -3.26
CA ALA A 48 -6.37 6.90 -2.24
C ALA A 48 -5.86 5.52 -1.83
N GLN A 49 -4.66 5.43 -1.25
CA GLN A 49 -4.08 4.14 -0.86
C GLN A 49 -4.87 3.44 0.26
N TYR A 50 -5.45 4.20 1.19
CA TYR A 50 -6.42 3.66 2.15
C TYR A 50 -7.60 3.01 1.45
N TRP A 51 -8.22 3.72 0.50
CA TRP A 51 -9.37 3.22 -0.25
C TRP A 51 -9.01 1.98 -1.08
N HIS A 52 -7.83 1.98 -1.69
CA HIS A 52 -7.28 0.83 -2.40
C HIS A 52 -7.22 -0.42 -1.49
N LEU A 53 -6.68 -0.28 -0.28
CA LEU A 53 -6.58 -1.41 0.64
C LEU A 53 -7.94 -1.83 1.22
N ILE A 54 -8.69 -0.90 1.81
CA ILE A 54 -9.87 -1.20 2.61
C ILE A 54 -11.09 -1.44 1.72
N HIS A 55 -11.37 -0.54 0.79
CA HIS A 55 -12.61 -0.59 0.01
C HIS A 55 -12.46 -1.38 -1.29
N SER A 56 -11.31 -1.30 -1.96
CA SER A 56 -11.12 -2.05 -3.20
C SER A 56 -10.67 -3.48 -2.99
N TRP A 57 -9.80 -3.75 -2.01
CA TRP A 57 -9.31 -5.11 -1.78
C TRP A 57 -10.01 -5.79 -0.61
N SER A 58 -9.98 -5.21 0.60
CA SER A 58 -10.44 -5.88 1.83
C SER A 58 -11.95 -6.16 1.82
N ASP A 59 -12.78 -5.16 1.50
CA ASP A 59 -14.25 -5.30 1.42
C ASP A 59 -14.69 -6.32 0.36
N ARG A 60 -13.84 -6.62 -0.63
CA ARG A 60 -14.10 -7.52 -1.76
C ARG A 60 -13.42 -8.88 -1.64
N SER A 61 -12.70 -9.13 -0.54
CA SER A 61 -11.94 -10.35 -0.29
C SER A 61 -12.59 -11.15 0.84
N ALA A 62 -12.44 -12.48 0.83
CA ALA A 62 -12.86 -13.31 1.96
C ALA A 62 -11.99 -13.02 3.20
N ASP A 63 -12.49 -13.29 4.41
CA ASP A 63 -11.79 -12.98 5.67
C ASP A 63 -10.39 -13.60 5.76
N HIS A 64 -10.20 -14.81 5.24
CA HIS A 64 -8.92 -15.52 5.25
C HIS A 64 -8.15 -15.43 3.92
N GLU A 65 -8.62 -14.59 2.99
CA GLU A 65 -7.92 -14.32 1.73
C GLU A 65 -6.53 -13.75 2.04
N GLN A 66 -5.52 -14.27 1.35
CA GLN A 66 -4.15 -13.87 1.63
C GLN A 66 -3.78 -12.64 0.80
N PHE A 67 -3.25 -11.62 1.46
CA PHE A 67 -2.69 -10.48 0.74
C PHE A 67 -1.35 -10.87 0.14
N ARG A 68 -1.34 -11.08 -1.17
CA ARG A 68 -0.20 -11.61 -1.92
C ARG A 68 0.32 -10.58 -2.92
N TRP A 69 1.47 -10.92 -3.49
CA TRP A 69 2.14 -10.18 -4.55
C TRP A 69 1.30 -9.72 -5.77
N PRO A 70 0.21 -10.40 -6.22
CA PRO A 70 -0.57 -9.96 -7.37
C PRO A 70 -1.16 -8.55 -7.27
N ILE A 71 -1.23 -7.95 -6.08
CA ILE A 71 -1.77 -6.60 -5.85
C ILE A 71 -0.81 -5.49 -6.36
N GLN A 72 0.43 -5.83 -6.72
CA GLN A 72 1.40 -5.09 -7.55
C GLN A 72 1.40 -3.54 -7.53
N CYS A 73 1.11 -2.91 -6.40
CA CYS A 73 1.13 -1.46 -6.29
C CYS A 73 2.20 -1.01 -5.29
N GLY A 74 3.29 -0.45 -5.81
CA GLY A 74 4.40 0.06 -5.00
C GLY A 74 3.96 1.17 -4.05
N GLU A 75 3.07 2.05 -4.51
CA GLU A 75 2.46 3.11 -3.69
C GLU A 75 1.72 2.51 -2.48
N LEU A 76 0.97 1.42 -2.69
CA LEU A 76 0.27 0.73 -1.61
C LEU A 76 1.24 0.13 -0.60
N TYR A 77 2.31 -0.52 -1.03
CA TYR A 77 3.31 -1.08 -0.11
C TYR A 77 4.02 0.01 0.71
N VAL A 78 4.34 1.15 0.09
CA VAL A 78 4.95 2.29 0.79
C VAL A 78 3.98 2.87 1.82
N TRP A 79 2.72 3.10 1.43
CA TRP A 79 1.67 3.57 2.34
C TRP A 79 1.46 2.62 3.51
N MET A 80 1.30 1.32 3.25
CA MET A 80 1.14 0.31 4.30
C MET A 80 2.33 0.30 5.26
N ALA A 81 3.55 0.35 4.74
CA ALA A 81 4.77 0.36 5.55
C ALA A 81 4.87 1.60 6.43
N GLU A 82 4.59 2.77 5.86
CA GLU A 82 4.62 4.05 6.57
C GLU A 82 3.62 4.08 7.71
N VAL A 83 2.36 3.73 7.40
CA VAL A 83 1.27 3.67 8.38
C VAL A 83 1.53 2.61 9.47
N ALA A 84 2.22 1.52 9.14
CA ALA A 84 2.62 0.50 10.10
C ALA A 84 3.89 0.85 10.91
N GLY A 85 4.50 2.02 10.68
CA GLY A 85 5.73 2.45 11.36
C GLY A 85 6.92 1.54 11.05
N VAL A 86 7.02 1.06 9.81
CA VAL A 86 8.17 0.29 9.32
C VAL A 86 9.36 1.23 9.12
N SER A 87 10.54 0.84 9.59
CA SER A 87 11.77 1.61 9.38
C SER A 87 12.35 1.40 7.98
N GLY A 88 12.97 2.46 7.46
CA GLY A 88 13.62 2.47 6.14
C GLY A 88 12.67 2.74 4.96
N VAL A 89 11.45 3.23 5.21
CA VAL A 89 10.52 3.60 4.13
C VAL A 89 11.09 4.72 3.26
N GLY A 90 11.66 5.77 3.87
CA GLY A 90 12.27 6.88 3.13
C GLY A 90 13.41 6.45 2.19
N GLU A 91 14.24 5.49 2.61
CA GLU A 91 15.33 4.93 1.78
C GLU A 91 14.78 4.17 0.56
N VAL A 92 13.67 3.46 0.75
CA VAL A 92 12.97 2.77 -0.36
C VAL A 92 12.38 3.79 -1.32
N VAL A 93 11.73 4.85 -0.80
CA VAL A 93 11.19 5.94 -1.62
C VAL A 93 12.30 6.63 -2.41
N ASP A 94 13.44 6.95 -1.78
CA ASP A 94 14.60 7.55 -2.46
C ASP A 94 15.08 6.68 -3.62
N ALA A 95 15.15 5.37 -3.41
CA ALA A 95 15.59 4.41 -4.42
C ALA A 95 14.57 4.18 -5.55
N MET A 96 13.27 4.30 -5.26
CA MET A 96 12.19 4.28 -6.25
C MET A 96 12.21 5.55 -7.11
N LEU A 97 12.45 6.71 -6.50
CA LEU A 97 12.51 8.02 -7.17
C LEU A 97 13.77 8.23 -8.03
N GLN A 98 14.77 7.34 -7.96
CA GLN A 98 15.89 7.35 -8.93
C GLN A 98 15.45 7.01 -10.36
N ALA A 99 14.33 6.30 -10.52
CA ALA A 99 13.78 5.92 -11.82
C ALA A 99 12.25 5.80 -11.71
N PRO A 100 11.51 6.92 -11.55
CA PRO A 100 10.09 6.91 -11.22
C PRO A 100 9.23 6.28 -12.33
N ASP A 101 9.69 6.32 -13.58
CA ASP A 101 9.02 5.69 -14.72
C ASP A 101 9.21 4.17 -14.77
N ASP A 102 10.24 3.60 -14.12
CA ASP A 102 10.44 2.15 -14.01
C ASP A 102 9.62 1.58 -12.84
N ARG A 103 8.30 1.61 -13.01
CA ARG A 103 7.35 1.12 -12.01
C ARG A 103 7.57 -0.35 -11.68
N LYS A 104 7.95 -1.18 -12.66
CA LYS A 104 8.19 -2.61 -12.44
C LYS A 104 9.34 -2.82 -11.45
N ARG A 105 10.44 -2.10 -11.62
CA ARG A 105 11.56 -2.10 -10.67
C ARG A 105 11.12 -1.57 -9.32
N GLY A 106 10.45 -0.42 -9.27
CA GLY A 106 9.99 0.19 -8.03
C GLY A 106 9.05 -0.71 -7.21
N ASN A 107 8.06 -1.33 -7.87
CA ASN A 107 7.10 -2.24 -7.25
C ASN A 107 7.82 -3.45 -6.65
N LYS A 108 8.77 -4.02 -7.40
CA LYS A 108 9.58 -5.14 -6.94
C LYS A 108 10.46 -4.77 -5.74
N LEU A 109 11.06 -3.59 -5.76
CA LEU A 109 11.85 -3.07 -4.65
C LEU A 109 10.99 -2.89 -3.39
N ALA A 110 9.87 -2.16 -3.51
CA ALA A 110 8.95 -1.94 -2.39
C ALA A 110 8.49 -3.27 -1.76
N TYR A 111 8.05 -4.22 -2.60
CA TYR A 111 7.64 -5.53 -2.12
C TYR A 111 8.75 -6.27 -1.36
N HIS A 112 9.92 -6.48 -1.99
CA HIS A 112 10.98 -7.28 -1.37
C HIS A 112 11.60 -6.63 -0.13
N THR A 113 11.54 -5.31 -0.01
CA THR A 113 12.13 -4.60 1.13
C THR A 113 11.13 -4.37 2.27
N LEU A 114 9.85 -4.17 1.97
CA LEU A 114 8.85 -3.75 2.96
C LEU A 114 7.90 -4.86 3.38
N PHE A 115 7.56 -5.81 2.50
CA PHE A 115 6.45 -6.75 2.74
C PHE A 115 6.60 -7.55 4.04
N ASP A 116 7.75 -8.19 4.25
CA ASP A 116 7.99 -9.00 5.45
C ASP A 116 7.98 -8.14 6.73
N LYS A 117 8.41 -6.88 6.63
CA LYS A 117 8.38 -5.94 7.76
C LYS A 117 6.95 -5.52 8.08
N ILE A 118 6.14 -5.24 7.06
CA ILE A 118 4.71 -4.96 7.18
C ILE A 118 4.01 -6.15 7.83
N ALA A 119 4.20 -7.36 7.30
CA ALA A 119 3.58 -8.57 7.82
C ALA A 119 3.87 -8.77 9.31
N LYS A 120 5.14 -8.59 9.73
CA LYS A 120 5.53 -8.66 11.15
C LYS A 120 4.80 -7.64 12.03
N ARG A 121 4.53 -6.43 11.54
CA ARG A 121 3.78 -5.40 12.27
C ARG A 121 2.31 -5.77 12.40
N VAL A 122 1.70 -6.17 11.29
CA VAL A 122 0.27 -6.50 11.20
C VAL A 122 -0.05 -7.74 12.04
N GLU A 123 0.71 -8.83 11.88
CA GLU A 123 0.52 -10.09 12.61
C GLU A 123 0.89 -9.97 14.09
N GLY A 124 1.79 -9.06 14.45
CA GLY A 124 2.18 -8.77 15.83
C GLY A 124 1.17 -7.93 16.61
N ALA A 125 0.35 -7.14 15.93
CA ALA A 125 -0.68 -6.28 16.55
C ALA A 125 -1.99 -7.02 16.86
N THR A 126 -2.17 -8.22 16.31
CA THR A 126 -3.35 -9.07 16.53
C THR A 126 -3.18 -10.08 17.68
N ARG A 127 -2.21 -9.87 18.57
CA ARG A 127 -1.93 -10.73 19.74
C ARG A 127 -2.32 -10.07 21.05
#